data_AF-A0A7C0XYH8-F1
#
_entry.id   AF-A0A7C0XYH8-F1
#
_cell.length_a   1.000
_cell.length_b   1.000
_cell.length_c   1.000
_cell.angle_alpha   90.00
_cell.angle_beta   90.00
_cell.angle_gamma   90.00
#
_symmetry.space_group_name_H-M   'P 1'
#
loop_
_entity.id
_entity.type
_entity.pdbx_description
1 polymer ?
#
loop_
_entity_poly.entity_id
_entity_poly.type
_entity_poly.pdbx_seq_one_letter_code
_entity_poly.pdbx_strand_id
1 'polypeptide(L)'
;KEAARRAWRTADELGVTLEAVVVTHAHADHFGGLYFLQRRSNVPAYAPALEAAMMEHPIIEPLYLFCGAAPIGELRGKFTLARPARIEHPVDVRQRRLDIGPFQVEIVPLPGHALGQVGVAVGDVLFCADALFPAETLAKHKITFCVDMEETLATLKRLPEMPYAYFAPGHGPAYVAGDEITQVCAANRTRLEEVCRLAFNALETEQETAALLKYVADYYGLYLKTSTAYFLTRTTVLAALSMLERAGEIVATVVENRLRWRRADHT
;
A
#
# COMPACT_ATOMS: atom_id res chain seq x y z
N LYS A 1 -2.23 -2.47 -16.20
CA LYS A 1 -2.38 -2.86 -17.63
C LYS A 1 -1.88 -1.80 -18.62
N GLU A 2 -2.26 -0.53 -18.49
CA GLU A 2 -1.80 0.52 -19.42
C GLU A 2 -0.31 0.83 -19.28
N ALA A 3 0.21 0.90 -18.04
CA ALA A 3 1.63 1.08 -17.78
C ALA A 3 2.49 0.02 -18.48
N ALA A 4 2.15 -1.27 -18.33
CA ALA A 4 2.82 -2.37 -19.01
C ALA A 4 2.79 -2.26 -20.55
N ARG A 5 1.67 -1.80 -21.13
CA ARG A 5 1.58 -1.55 -22.58
C ARG A 5 2.46 -0.39 -23.03
N ARG A 6 2.54 0.68 -22.23
CA ARG A 6 3.44 1.81 -22.49
C ARG A 6 4.89 1.36 -22.40
N ALA A 7 5.29 0.67 -21.33
CA ALA A 7 6.63 0.13 -21.17
C ALA A 7 7.05 -0.75 -22.36
N TRP A 8 6.16 -1.64 -22.83
CA TRP A 8 6.41 -2.47 -24.01
C TRP A 8 6.65 -1.64 -25.28
N ARG A 9 5.81 -0.64 -25.56
CA ARG A 9 5.97 0.24 -26.73
C ARG A 9 7.25 1.06 -26.65
N THR A 10 7.55 1.61 -25.48
CA THR A 10 8.76 2.39 -25.26
C THR A 10 10.02 1.54 -25.45
N ALA A 11 10.01 0.28 -25.00
CA ALA A 11 11.12 -0.65 -25.27
C ALA A 11 11.32 -0.88 -26.78
N ASP A 12 10.22 -1.10 -27.51
CA ASP A 12 10.23 -1.28 -28.98
C ASP A 12 10.73 -0.02 -29.71
N GLU A 13 10.24 1.17 -29.34
CA GLU A 13 10.65 2.47 -29.89
C GLU A 13 12.13 2.78 -29.63
N LEU A 14 12.66 2.37 -28.48
CA LEU A 14 14.07 2.54 -28.12
C LEU A 14 14.97 1.44 -28.71
N GLY A 15 14.42 0.39 -29.32
CA GLY A 15 15.17 -0.76 -29.81
C GLY A 15 15.84 -1.57 -28.70
N VAL A 16 15.28 -1.57 -27.49
CA VAL A 16 15.80 -2.29 -26.32
C VAL A 16 14.90 -3.46 -25.93
N THR A 17 15.46 -4.46 -25.25
CA THR A 17 14.72 -5.60 -24.70
C THR A 17 14.48 -5.43 -23.21
N LEU A 18 13.32 -5.90 -22.72
CA LEU A 18 13.04 -5.94 -21.29
C LEU A 18 13.78 -7.12 -20.64
N GLU A 19 14.72 -6.81 -19.74
CA GLU A 19 15.50 -7.82 -19.01
C GLU A 19 14.71 -8.46 -17.86
N ALA A 20 13.94 -7.66 -17.12
CA ALA A 20 13.13 -8.12 -15.99
C ALA A 20 11.95 -7.18 -15.70
N VAL A 21 11.01 -7.65 -14.88
CA VAL A 21 9.98 -6.84 -14.25
C VAL A 21 10.09 -7.02 -12.73
N VAL A 22 10.36 -5.94 -12.00
CA VAL A 22 10.32 -5.94 -10.54
C VAL A 22 9.00 -5.33 -10.08
N VAL A 23 8.22 -6.07 -9.30
CA VAL A 23 6.93 -5.65 -8.77
C VAL A 23 7.04 -5.37 -7.29
N THR A 24 6.54 -4.21 -6.87
CA THR A 24 6.74 -3.68 -5.51
C THR A 24 5.81 -4.31 -4.47
N HIS A 25 4.53 -4.50 -4.83
CA HIS A 25 3.52 -5.16 -4.00
C HIS A 25 2.34 -5.63 -4.86
N ALA A 26 1.42 -6.40 -4.26
CA ALA A 26 0.41 -7.18 -4.96
C ALA A 26 -0.92 -6.47 -5.21
N HIS A 27 -1.03 -5.14 -5.13
CA HIS A 27 -2.27 -4.46 -5.54
C HIS A 27 -2.43 -4.47 -7.07
N ALA A 28 -3.67 -4.63 -7.53
CA ALA A 28 -4.01 -4.95 -8.91
C ALA A 28 -3.47 -3.95 -9.95
N ASP A 29 -3.27 -2.69 -9.58
CA ASP A 29 -2.73 -1.64 -10.44
C ASP A 29 -1.19 -1.68 -10.55
N HIS A 30 -0.50 -2.26 -9.57
CA HIS A 30 0.95 -2.48 -9.59
C HIS A 30 1.34 -3.74 -10.35
N PHE A 31 0.70 -4.88 -10.07
CA PHE A 31 1.07 -6.15 -10.71
C PHE A 31 0.18 -6.55 -11.90
N GLY A 32 -1.03 -5.99 -12.05
CA GLY A 32 -1.99 -6.44 -13.06
C GLY A 32 -1.57 -6.17 -14.52
N GLY A 33 -0.46 -5.44 -14.74
CA GLY A 33 0.21 -5.34 -16.04
C GLY A 33 1.04 -6.58 -16.41
N LEU A 34 1.48 -7.35 -15.43
CA LEU A 34 2.42 -8.45 -15.60
C LEU A 34 1.85 -9.58 -16.47
N TYR A 35 0.56 -9.93 -16.28
CA TYR A 35 -0.15 -10.90 -17.12
C TYR A 35 -0.08 -10.55 -18.62
N PHE A 36 -0.07 -9.25 -18.97
CA PHE A 36 0.09 -8.83 -20.36
C PHE A 36 1.53 -9.02 -20.86
N LEU A 37 2.53 -8.67 -20.05
CA LEU A 37 3.95 -8.79 -20.41
C LEU A 37 4.36 -10.25 -20.59
N GLN A 38 3.98 -11.12 -19.66
CA GLN A 38 4.29 -12.56 -19.72
C GLN A 38 3.69 -13.28 -20.94
N ARG A 39 2.64 -12.72 -21.56
CA ARG A 39 2.08 -13.26 -22.81
C ARG A 39 2.72 -12.69 -24.07
N ARG A 40 3.51 -11.63 -23.94
CA ARG A 40 4.19 -10.94 -25.05
C ARG A 40 5.69 -11.25 -25.07
N SER A 41 6.28 -11.57 -23.93
CA SER A 41 7.68 -11.94 -23.77
C SER A 41 7.86 -12.96 -22.65
N ASN A 42 9.05 -13.53 -22.58
CA ASN A 42 9.49 -14.40 -21.47
C ASN A 42 10.25 -13.59 -20.41
N VAL A 43 9.87 -12.32 -20.19
CA VAL A 43 10.56 -11.46 -19.23
C VAL A 43 10.34 -12.00 -17.80
N PRO A 44 11.41 -12.30 -17.04
CA PRO A 44 11.29 -12.81 -15.68
C PRO A 44 10.72 -11.74 -14.73
N ALA A 45 9.84 -12.16 -13.82
CA ALA A 45 9.28 -11.32 -12.79
C ALA A 45 9.92 -11.56 -11.42
N TYR A 46 10.18 -10.47 -10.70
CA TYR A 46 10.70 -10.42 -9.34
C TYR A 46 9.67 -9.72 -8.46
N ALA A 47 9.43 -10.26 -7.26
CA ALA A 47 8.58 -9.62 -6.26
C ALA A 47 8.95 -10.11 -4.85
N PRO A 48 8.69 -9.34 -3.78
CA PRO A 48 8.84 -9.81 -2.41
C PRO A 48 8.06 -11.11 -2.20
N ALA A 49 8.64 -12.10 -1.53
CA ALA A 49 8.06 -13.45 -1.44
C ALA A 49 6.59 -13.48 -0.94
N LEU A 50 6.26 -12.63 0.04
CA LEU A 50 4.88 -12.51 0.55
C LEU A 50 3.93 -11.96 -0.53
N GLU A 51 4.34 -10.90 -1.21
CA GLU A 51 3.57 -10.26 -2.27
C GLU A 51 3.46 -11.17 -3.51
N ALA A 52 4.50 -11.95 -3.81
CA ALA A 52 4.52 -12.91 -4.90
C ALA A 52 3.43 -13.97 -4.74
N ALA A 53 3.24 -14.52 -3.54
CA ALA A 53 2.17 -15.48 -3.25
C ALA A 53 0.78 -14.86 -3.52
N MET A 54 0.59 -13.58 -3.23
CA MET A 54 -0.64 -12.86 -3.54
C MET A 54 -0.83 -12.59 -5.04
N MET A 55 0.24 -12.33 -5.79
CA MET A 55 0.17 -12.14 -7.24
C MET A 55 -0.16 -13.44 -7.99
N GLU A 56 0.35 -14.57 -7.50
CA GLU A 56 0.06 -15.91 -8.03
C GLU A 56 -1.35 -16.38 -7.62
N HIS A 57 -1.83 -15.92 -6.46
CA HIS A 57 -3.18 -16.17 -5.96
C HIS A 57 -3.95 -14.87 -5.65
N PRO A 58 -4.34 -14.06 -6.66
CA PRO A 58 -4.94 -12.72 -6.47
C PRO A 58 -6.21 -12.68 -5.63
N ILE A 59 -6.87 -13.82 -5.42
CA ILE A 59 -8.03 -13.93 -4.55
C ILE A 59 -7.70 -13.62 -3.07
N ILE A 60 -6.42 -13.67 -2.68
CA ILE A 60 -6.00 -13.35 -1.31
C ILE A 60 -6.34 -11.90 -0.94
N GLU A 61 -6.18 -10.95 -1.86
CA GLU A 61 -6.51 -9.55 -1.62
C GLU A 61 -7.97 -9.34 -1.17
N PRO A 62 -8.98 -9.75 -1.95
CA PRO A 62 -10.36 -9.56 -1.56
C PRO A 62 -10.78 -10.48 -0.42
N LEU A 63 -10.11 -11.62 -0.20
CA LEU A 63 -10.33 -12.46 0.98
C LEU A 63 -9.99 -11.70 2.26
N TYR A 64 -8.80 -11.08 2.35
CA TYR A 64 -8.44 -10.37 3.58
C TYR A 64 -9.27 -9.08 3.76
N LEU A 65 -9.60 -8.37 2.67
CA LEU A 65 -10.53 -7.22 2.74
C LEU A 65 -11.89 -7.62 3.29
N PHE A 66 -12.31 -8.87 3.06
CA PHE A 66 -13.56 -9.45 3.55
C PHE A 66 -13.37 -10.37 4.76
N CYS A 67 -12.40 -10.07 5.63
CA CYS A 67 -12.18 -10.77 6.90
C CYS A 67 -11.97 -12.29 6.76
N GLY A 68 -11.36 -12.75 5.67
CA GLY A 68 -11.11 -14.16 5.38
C GLY A 68 -12.32 -14.94 4.84
N ALA A 69 -13.51 -14.31 4.75
CA ALA A 69 -14.67 -14.93 4.12
C ALA A 69 -14.60 -14.81 2.59
N ALA A 70 -15.30 -15.71 1.88
CA ALA A 70 -15.41 -15.62 0.42
C ALA A 70 -15.97 -14.24 0.00
N PRO A 71 -15.27 -13.46 -0.84
CA PRO A 71 -15.61 -12.07 -1.07
C PRO A 71 -16.89 -11.93 -1.89
N ILE A 72 -17.68 -10.90 -1.56
CA ILE A 72 -18.84 -10.48 -2.34
C ILE A 72 -18.45 -10.05 -3.76
N GLY A 73 -19.42 -10.06 -4.68
CA GLY A 73 -19.18 -9.79 -6.11
C GLY A 73 -18.44 -8.47 -6.38
N GLU A 74 -18.72 -7.42 -5.63
CA GLU A 74 -18.10 -6.10 -5.82
C GLU A 74 -16.59 -6.10 -5.51
N LEU A 75 -16.16 -6.87 -4.50
CA LEU A 75 -14.74 -7.07 -4.15
C LEU A 75 -14.02 -8.00 -5.14
N ARG A 76 -14.72 -8.62 -6.08
CA ARG A 76 -14.13 -9.46 -7.13
C ARG A 76 -13.93 -8.70 -8.44
N GLY A 77 -14.12 -7.38 -8.41
CA GLY A 77 -13.88 -6.50 -9.55
C GLY A 77 -12.40 -6.33 -9.88
N LYS A 78 -12.11 -5.81 -11.07
CA LYS A 78 -10.74 -5.60 -11.59
C LYS A 78 -9.82 -4.72 -10.71
N PHE A 79 -10.38 -4.02 -9.74
CA PHE A 79 -9.65 -3.12 -8.84
C PHE A 79 -8.97 -3.87 -7.70
N THR A 80 -9.57 -4.97 -7.23
CA THR A 80 -9.09 -5.79 -6.10
C THR A 80 -8.81 -7.23 -6.53
N LEU A 81 -9.10 -7.59 -7.79
CA LEU A 81 -8.88 -8.93 -8.32
C LEU A 81 -8.29 -8.85 -9.72
N ALA A 82 -6.97 -8.71 -9.79
CA ALA A 82 -6.23 -8.79 -11.04
C ALA A 82 -6.13 -10.23 -11.57
N ARG A 83 -5.68 -10.36 -12.83
CA ARG A 83 -5.36 -11.68 -13.40
C ARG A 83 -4.11 -12.22 -12.67
N PRO A 84 -4.07 -13.52 -12.35
CA PRO A 84 -2.89 -14.13 -11.76
C PRO A 84 -1.69 -13.97 -12.69
N ALA A 85 -0.53 -13.74 -12.11
CA ALA A 85 0.74 -13.66 -12.81
C ALA A 85 1.77 -14.50 -12.06
N ARG A 86 2.63 -15.18 -12.80
CA ARG A 86 3.68 -16.02 -12.23
C ARG A 86 4.81 -15.13 -11.71
N ILE A 87 5.47 -15.52 -10.62
CA ILE A 87 6.68 -14.84 -10.15
C ILE A 87 7.85 -15.82 -10.23
N GLU A 88 8.71 -15.65 -11.23
CA GLU A 88 9.88 -16.50 -11.43
C GLU A 88 10.88 -16.41 -10.27
N HIS A 89 11.02 -15.22 -9.68
CA HIS A 89 12.03 -14.93 -8.67
C HIS A 89 11.39 -14.25 -7.45
N PRO A 90 10.80 -15.02 -6.51
CA PRO A 90 10.43 -14.48 -5.22
C PRO A 90 11.68 -14.01 -4.48
N VAL A 91 11.65 -12.77 -4.00
CA VAL A 91 12.79 -12.10 -3.36
C VAL A 91 12.61 -12.15 -1.85
N ASP A 92 13.62 -12.65 -1.12
CA ASP A 92 13.74 -12.38 0.31
C ASP A 92 14.11 -10.91 0.47
N VAL A 93 13.26 -10.12 1.12
CA VAL A 93 13.51 -8.69 1.32
C VAL A 93 14.85 -8.44 2.02
N ARG A 94 15.38 -9.38 2.81
CA ARG A 94 16.72 -9.33 3.44
C ARG A 94 17.85 -9.31 2.40
N GLN A 95 17.62 -9.89 1.24
CA GLN A 95 18.49 -9.77 0.08
C GLN A 95 18.28 -8.38 -0.55
N ARG A 96 19.00 -7.40 0.01
CA ARG A 96 18.89 -5.99 -0.40
C ARG A 96 19.38 -5.73 -1.82
N ARG A 97 20.22 -6.57 -2.41
CA ARG A 97 20.81 -6.34 -3.73
C ARG A 97 20.56 -7.52 -4.65
N LEU A 98 20.16 -7.22 -5.88
CA LEU A 98 19.90 -8.16 -6.95
C LEU A 98 20.71 -7.73 -8.19
N ASP A 99 21.47 -8.66 -8.74
CA ASP A 99 22.09 -8.49 -10.05
C ASP A 99 21.11 -9.01 -11.10
N ILE A 100 20.56 -8.11 -11.92
CA ILE A 100 19.55 -8.42 -12.93
C ILE A 100 20.09 -7.98 -14.29
N GLY A 101 20.68 -8.92 -15.03
CA GLY A 101 21.37 -8.63 -16.28
C GLY A 101 22.44 -7.53 -16.08
N PRO A 102 22.39 -6.40 -16.80
CA PRO A 102 23.35 -5.31 -16.63
C PRO A 102 23.01 -4.37 -15.45
N PHE A 103 21.92 -4.59 -14.74
CA PHE A 103 21.43 -3.70 -13.69
C PHE A 103 21.80 -4.20 -12.30
N GLN A 104 22.33 -3.31 -11.47
CA GLN A 104 22.37 -3.49 -10.03
C GLN A 104 21.12 -2.87 -9.43
N VAL A 105 20.25 -3.72 -8.89
CA VAL A 105 18.97 -3.33 -8.33
C VAL A 105 19.02 -3.49 -6.81
N GLU A 106 18.65 -2.44 -6.08
CA GLU A 106 18.48 -2.49 -4.63
C GLU A 106 17.01 -2.65 -4.28
N ILE A 107 16.71 -3.58 -3.37
CA ILE A 107 15.39 -3.81 -2.80
C ILE A 107 15.34 -3.17 -1.43
N VAL A 108 14.49 -2.14 -1.30
CA VAL A 108 14.38 -1.30 -0.11
C VAL A 108 13.06 -1.62 0.60
N PRO A 109 13.06 -2.16 1.82
CA PRO A 109 11.81 -2.40 2.54
C PRO A 109 11.06 -1.09 2.86
N LEU A 110 9.83 -0.99 2.38
CA LEU A 110 8.91 0.14 2.60
C LEU A 110 7.54 -0.38 3.07
N PRO A 111 7.48 -1.14 4.19
CA PRO A 111 6.26 -1.76 4.67
C PRO A 111 5.22 -0.72 5.14
N GLY A 112 3.97 -1.15 5.22
CA GLY A 112 2.87 -0.40 5.84
C GLY A 112 1.65 -0.25 4.94
N HIS A 113 1.82 0.26 3.73
CA HIS A 113 0.74 0.31 2.73
C HIS A 113 0.27 -1.11 2.35
N ALA A 114 1.24 -1.98 2.08
CA ALA A 114 1.08 -3.44 2.05
C ALA A 114 2.16 -4.06 2.95
N LEU A 115 1.92 -5.26 3.47
CA LEU A 115 2.79 -5.90 4.47
C LEU A 115 4.20 -6.16 3.93
N GLY A 116 4.32 -6.64 2.70
CA GLY A 116 5.58 -6.99 2.07
C GLY A 116 6.07 -5.94 1.07
N GLN A 117 5.50 -4.73 1.06
CA GLN A 117 5.86 -3.70 0.09
C GLN A 117 7.36 -3.36 0.14
N VAL A 118 7.96 -3.27 -1.05
CA VAL A 118 9.32 -2.77 -1.24
C VAL A 118 9.34 -1.59 -2.21
N GLY A 119 10.30 -0.71 -2.02
CA GLY A 119 10.84 0.14 -3.06
C GLY A 119 11.93 -0.58 -3.85
N VAL A 120 12.20 -0.05 -5.04
CA VAL A 120 13.22 -0.56 -5.96
C VAL A 120 14.15 0.59 -6.28
N ALA A 121 15.44 0.48 -5.98
CA ALA A 121 16.42 1.51 -6.29
C ALA A 121 17.36 1.07 -7.42
N VAL A 122 17.65 1.99 -8.33
CA VAL A 122 18.61 1.81 -9.43
C VAL A 122 19.37 3.13 -9.62
N GLY A 123 20.69 3.11 -9.42
CA GLY A 123 21.49 4.34 -9.37
C GLY A 123 21.02 5.27 -8.26
N ASP A 124 20.78 6.55 -8.57
CA ASP A 124 20.36 7.56 -7.60
C ASP A 124 18.83 7.70 -7.46
N VAL A 125 18.06 6.79 -8.06
CA VAL A 125 16.58 6.84 -8.06
C VAL A 125 16.01 5.71 -7.23
N LEU A 126 15.15 6.06 -6.27
CA LEU A 126 14.32 5.11 -5.52
C LEU A 126 12.87 5.17 -6.03
N PHE A 127 12.40 4.09 -6.64
CA PHE A 127 10.98 3.87 -6.91
C PHE A 127 10.29 3.46 -5.60
N CYS A 128 9.50 4.35 -5.03
CA CYS A 128 8.98 4.27 -3.67
C CYS A 128 7.66 3.48 -3.54
N ALA A 129 7.11 2.96 -4.64
CA ALA A 129 5.78 2.35 -4.66
C ALA A 129 4.73 3.27 -4.02
N ASP A 130 3.82 2.70 -3.22
CA ASP A 130 2.75 3.42 -2.54
C ASP A 130 3.13 3.78 -1.10
N ALA A 131 4.43 3.95 -0.83
CA ALA A 131 4.90 4.46 0.46
C ALA A 131 4.51 5.92 0.69
N LEU A 132 4.29 6.70 -0.37
CA LEU A 132 3.77 8.06 -0.31
C LEU A 132 2.86 8.36 -1.50
N PHE A 133 1.96 9.31 -1.32
CA PHE A 133 1.08 9.82 -2.36
C PHE A 133 1.28 11.32 -2.58
N PRO A 134 1.14 11.82 -3.82
CA PRO A 134 1.25 13.23 -4.13
C PRO A 134 0.07 14.02 -3.50
N ALA A 135 0.26 15.33 -3.33
CA ALA A 135 -0.72 16.19 -2.66
C ALA A 135 -2.10 16.14 -3.32
N GLU A 136 -2.18 16.01 -4.65
CA GLU A 136 -3.42 15.87 -5.41
C GLU A 136 -4.15 14.56 -5.07
N THR A 137 -3.41 13.47 -4.91
CA THR A 137 -3.96 12.17 -4.48
C THR A 137 -4.46 12.27 -3.05
N LEU A 138 -3.70 12.89 -2.14
CA LEU A 138 -4.17 13.15 -0.76
C LEU A 138 -5.40 14.07 -0.73
N ALA A 139 -5.52 15.02 -1.66
CA ALA A 139 -6.68 15.89 -1.74
C ALA A 139 -7.93 15.12 -2.17
N LYS A 140 -7.80 14.19 -3.11
CA LYS A 140 -8.89 13.38 -3.67
C LYS A 140 -9.27 12.18 -2.79
N HIS A 141 -8.28 11.49 -2.24
CA HIS A 141 -8.42 10.30 -1.43
C HIS A 141 -8.09 10.67 0.02
N LYS A 142 -9.11 11.13 0.75
CA LYS A 142 -8.90 11.66 2.09
C LYS A 142 -8.39 10.62 3.08
N ILE A 143 -8.91 9.40 2.99
CA ILE A 143 -8.45 8.24 3.75
C ILE A 143 -7.69 7.35 2.78
N THR A 144 -6.36 7.41 2.83
CA THR A 144 -5.48 6.56 2.01
C THR A 144 -5.48 5.12 2.55
N PHE A 145 -5.35 4.14 1.66
CA PHE A 145 -5.29 2.75 2.06
C PHE A 145 -4.00 2.45 2.83
N CYS A 146 -4.13 1.76 3.97
CA CYS A 146 -3.02 1.39 4.83
C CYS A 146 -3.37 0.11 5.59
N VAL A 147 -2.44 -0.85 5.59
CA VAL A 147 -2.59 -2.14 6.28
C VAL A 147 -1.93 -2.13 7.65
N ASP A 148 -0.76 -1.51 7.80
CA ASP A 148 -0.10 -1.27 9.08
C ASP A 148 0.28 0.21 9.22
N MET A 149 -0.38 0.88 10.16
CA MET A 149 -0.26 2.33 10.37
C MET A 149 1.11 2.71 10.93
N GLU A 150 1.61 1.92 11.88
CA GLU A 150 2.88 2.19 12.55
C GLU A 150 4.05 2.05 11.57
N GLU A 151 4.06 0.96 10.79
CA GLU A 151 5.07 0.73 9.76
C GLU A 151 5.01 1.80 8.66
N THR A 152 3.81 2.25 8.27
CA THR A 152 3.66 3.32 7.27
C THR A 152 4.26 4.63 7.78
N LEU A 153 3.97 5.02 9.03
CA LEU A 153 4.52 6.23 9.65
C LEU A 153 6.05 6.12 9.81
N ALA A 154 6.56 4.96 10.19
CA ALA A 154 8.00 4.69 10.30
C ALA A 154 8.70 4.75 8.92
N THR A 155 8.06 4.23 7.87
CA THR A 155 8.53 4.33 6.49
C THR A 155 8.58 5.78 6.02
N LEU A 156 7.50 6.54 6.19
CA LEU A 156 7.42 7.96 5.84
C LEU A 156 8.46 8.81 6.59
N LYS A 157 8.79 8.46 7.83
CA LYS A 157 9.83 9.13 8.61
C LYS A 157 11.23 8.91 8.05
N ARG A 158 11.57 7.68 7.67
CA ARG A 158 12.92 7.32 7.19
C ARG A 158 13.16 7.70 5.73
N LEU A 159 12.11 7.75 4.92
CA LEU A 159 12.22 7.86 3.47
C LEU A 159 13.02 9.11 3.00
N PRO A 160 12.80 10.33 3.54
CA PRO A 160 13.59 11.52 3.16
C PRO A 160 15.07 11.44 3.52
N GLU A 161 15.44 10.59 4.48
CA GLU A 161 16.81 10.42 4.98
C GLU A 161 17.60 9.37 4.16
N MET A 162 16.95 8.67 3.23
CA MET A 162 17.59 7.63 2.43
C MET A 162 18.57 8.24 1.41
N PRO A 163 19.68 7.54 1.08
CA PRO A 163 20.78 8.10 0.28
C PRO A 163 20.50 8.05 -1.24
N TYR A 164 19.35 8.57 -1.68
CA TYR A 164 18.96 8.65 -3.09
C TYR A 164 18.71 10.11 -3.49
N ALA A 165 19.05 10.48 -4.73
CA ALA A 165 18.83 11.85 -5.22
C ALA A 165 17.39 12.09 -5.66
N TYR A 166 16.68 11.04 -6.08
CA TYR A 166 15.31 11.11 -6.59
C TYR A 166 14.41 10.03 -6.02
N PHE A 167 13.17 10.39 -5.72
CA PHE A 167 12.15 9.54 -5.12
C PHE A 167 10.92 9.50 -6.04
N ALA A 168 10.67 8.36 -6.70
CA ALA A 168 9.59 8.17 -7.65
C ALA A 168 8.44 7.35 -7.03
N PRO A 169 7.34 7.97 -6.57
CA PRO A 169 6.17 7.24 -6.08
C PRO A 169 5.48 6.43 -7.18
N GLY A 170 4.62 5.49 -6.80
CA GLY A 170 3.77 4.72 -7.71
C GLY A 170 2.80 5.59 -8.53
N HIS A 171 2.49 6.79 -8.01
CA HIS A 171 1.61 7.76 -8.62
C HIS A 171 2.17 9.18 -8.51
N GLY A 172 2.08 9.94 -9.60
CA GLY A 172 2.51 11.34 -9.63
C GLY A 172 3.96 11.52 -10.09
N PRO A 173 4.53 12.73 -9.90
CA PRO A 173 5.91 13.04 -10.31
C PRO A 173 6.93 12.43 -9.34
N ALA A 174 8.18 12.34 -9.80
CA ALA A 174 9.31 12.08 -8.91
C ALA A 174 9.73 13.37 -8.18
N TYR A 175 10.23 13.21 -6.97
CA TYR A 175 10.69 14.29 -6.09
C TYR A 175 12.20 14.26 -5.93
N VAL A 176 12.82 15.43 -5.80
CA VAL A 176 14.25 15.55 -5.47
C VAL A 176 14.44 15.38 -3.97
N ALA A 177 15.58 14.82 -3.58
CA ALA A 177 16.02 14.76 -2.19
C ALA A 177 16.04 16.15 -1.52
N GLY A 178 15.87 16.17 -0.19
CA GLY A 178 15.80 17.40 0.59
C GLY A 178 14.37 17.84 0.85
N ASP A 179 14.10 19.15 0.73
CA ASP A 179 12.84 19.75 1.17
C ASP A 179 11.60 19.19 0.46
N GLU A 180 11.72 18.86 -0.83
CA GLU A 180 10.58 18.41 -1.64
C GLU A 180 10.03 17.06 -1.13
N ILE A 181 10.86 16.02 -1.08
CA ILE A 181 10.45 14.72 -0.54
C ILE A 181 10.06 14.80 0.95
N THR A 182 10.73 15.66 1.73
CA THR A 182 10.43 15.87 3.15
C THR A 182 9.02 16.42 3.35
N GLN A 183 8.63 17.44 2.58
CA GLN A 183 7.30 18.05 2.66
C GLN A 183 6.20 17.06 2.25
N VAL A 184 6.40 16.29 1.20
CA VAL A 184 5.41 15.31 0.74
C VAL A 184 5.26 14.17 1.75
N CYS A 185 6.36 13.67 2.32
CA CYS A 185 6.30 12.67 3.39
C CYS A 185 5.58 13.22 4.63
N ALA A 186 5.86 14.45 5.03
CA ALA A 186 5.19 15.11 6.15
C ALA A 186 3.68 15.27 5.90
N ALA A 187 3.25 15.61 4.68
CA ALA A 187 1.84 15.72 4.32
C ALA A 187 1.10 14.38 4.40
N ASN A 188 1.72 13.30 3.92
CA ASN A 188 1.17 11.94 4.05
C ASN A 188 1.06 11.53 5.52
N ARG A 189 2.12 11.77 6.29
CA ARG A 189 2.18 11.47 7.73
C ARG A 189 1.08 12.21 8.49
N THR A 190 0.95 13.52 8.26
CA THR A 190 -0.09 14.36 8.88
C THR A 190 -1.48 13.81 8.61
N ARG A 191 -1.75 13.34 7.39
CA ARG A 191 -3.06 12.77 7.05
C ARG A 191 -3.35 11.49 7.82
N LEU A 192 -2.37 10.59 7.90
CA LEU A 192 -2.52 9.31 8.59
C LEU A 192 -2.67 9.51 10.10
N GLU A 193 -1.87 10.40 10.69
CA GLU A 193 -2.00 10.81 12.09
C GLU A 193 -3.37 11.44 12.37
N GLU A 194 -3.92 12.23 11.44
CA GLU A 194 -5.28 12.76 11.55
C GLU A 194 -6.33 11.63 11.58
N VAL A 195 -6.20 10.58 10.76
CA VAL A 195 -7.09 9.41 10.83
C VAL A 195 -7.00 8.72 12.20
N CYS A 196 -5.79 8.51 12.74
CA CYS A 196 -5.61 7.95 14.08
C CYS A 196 -6.26 8.80 15.16
N ARG A 197 -6.02 10.11 15.13
CA ARG A 197 -6.62 11.07 16.06
C ARG A 197 -8.14 11.05 16.00
N LEU A 198 -8.73 10.99 14.81
CA LEU A 198 -10.18 10.92 14.65
C LEU A 198 -10.75 9.62 15.20
N ALA A 199 -10.11 8.48 14.93
CA ALA A 199 -10.51 7.19 15.49
C ALA A 199 -10.46 7.21 17.03
N PHE A 200 -9.40 7.75 17.63
CA PHE A 200 -9.27 7.90 19.07
C PHE A 200 -10.27 8.89 19.69
N ASN A 201 -10.54 10.01 19.01
CA ASN A 201 -11.50 11.01 19.46
C ASN A 201 -12.93 10.45 19.49
N ALA A 202 -13.30 9.63 18.50
CA ALA A 202 -14.60 8.97 18.47
C ALA A 202 -14.82 7.99 19.65
N LEU A 203 -13.75 7.59 20.35
CA LEU A 203 -13.78 6.71 21.51
C LEU A 203 -13.99 7.44 22.85
N GLU A 204 -14.51 8.67 22.84
CA GLU A 204 -15.11 9.29 24.04
C GLU A 204 -16.22 8.42 24.65
N THR A 205 -16.90 7.64 23.80
CA THR A 205 -17.80 6.56 24.17
C THR A 205 -17.33 5.27 23.51
N GLU A 206 -17.71 4.11 24.02
CA GLU A 206 -17.38 2.85 23.36
C GLU A 206 -18.03 2.77 21.97
N GLN A 207 -17.27 2.32 20.97
CA GLN A 207 -17.74 2.27 19.58
C GLN A 207 -17.39 0.95 18.90
N GLU A 208 -18.23 0.54 17.97
CA GLU A 208 -17.92 -0.55 17.03
C GLU A 208 -17.09 -0.01 15.86
N THR A 209 -16.30 -0.88 15.22
CA THR A 209 -15.49 -0.50 14.05
C THR A 209 -16.31 0.18 12.95
N ALA A 210 -17.56 -0.24 12.71
CA ALA A 210 -18.42 0.38 11.70
C ALA A 210 -18.80 1.83 12.04
N ALA A 211 -19.01 2.14 13.33
CA ALA A 211 -19.31 3.49 13.78
C ALA A 211 -18.08 4.41 13.70
N LEU A 212 -16.90 3.88 14.06
CA LEU A 212 -15.62 4.59 13.91
C LEU A 212 -15.32 4.92 12.45
N LEU A 213 -15.50 3.95 11.55
CA LEU A 213 -15.38 4.17 10.11
C LEU A 213 -16.29 5.30 9.64
N LYS A 214 -17.57 5.26 10.04
CA LYS A 214 -18.53 6.30 9.69
C LYS A 214 -18.07 7.67 10.21
N TYR A 215 -17.64 7.76 11.47
CA TYR A 215 -17.16 9.01 12.07
C TYR A 215 -16.00 9.62 11.27
N VAL A 216 -14.99 8.81 10.94
CA VAL A 216 -13.83 9.26 10.14
C VAL A 216 -14.26 9.67 8.72
N ALA A 217 -15.14 8.91 8.07
CA ALA A 217 -15.65 9.24 6.74
C ALA A 217 -16.46 10.55 6.72
N ASP A 218 -17.36 10.73 7.70
CA ASP A 218 -18.20 11.93 7.84
C ASP A 218 -17.35 13.18 8.08
N TYR A 219 -16.28 13.09 8.90
CA TYR A 219 -15.35 14.20 9.13
C TYR A 219 -14.75 14.74 7.83
N TYR A 220 -14.41 13.85 6.89
CA TYR A 220 -13.88 14.23 5.58
C TYR A 220 -14.98 14.53 4.54
N GLY A 221 -16.26 14.49 4.92
CA GLY A 221 -17.39 14.68 4.00
C GLY A 221 -17.50 13.58 2.93
N LEU A 222 -16.99 12.37 3.22
CA LEU A 222 -16.98 11.27 2.27
C LEU A 222 -18.32 10.54 2.24
N TYR A 223 -18.82 10.29 1.03
CA TYR A 223 -19.94 9.38 0.80
C TYR A 223 -19.43 8.11 0.11
N LEU A 224 -19.30 7.03 0.88
CA LEU A 224 -18.80 5.74 0.40
C LEU A 224 -19.87 5.04 -0.45
N LYS A 225 -19.76 5.16 -1.78
CA LYS A 225 -20.76 4.68 -2.75
C LYS A 225 -20.73 3.17 -3.03
N THR A 226 -19.65 2.50 -2.63
CA THR A 226 -19.31 1.14 -3.03
C THR A 226 -18.88 0.32 -1.82
N SER A 227 -19.16 -0.99 -1.82
CA SER A 227 -18.67 -1.87 -0.76
C SER A 227 -17.13 -1.93 -0.78
N THR A 228 -16.53 -1.84 -1.96
CA THR A 228 -15.06 -1.76 -2.10
C THR A 228 -14.48 -0.56 -1.36
N ALA A 229 -15.05 0.64 -1.54
CA ALA A 229 -14.59 1.82 -0.80
C ALA A 229 -14.77 1.63 0.71
N TYR A 230 -15.90 1.05 1.13
CA TYR A 230 -16.13 0.73 2.55
C TYR A 230 -15.05 -0.19 3.13
N PHE A 231 -14.72 -1.30 2.49
CA PHE A 231 -13.72 -2.24 3.01
C PHE A 231 -12.29 -1.68 2.99
N LEU A 232 -11.94 -0.86 1.99
CA LEU A 232 -10.65 -0.17 1.97
C LEU A 232 -10.54 0.85 3.11
N THR A 233 -11.57 1.68 3.30
CA THR A 233 -11.61 2.63 4.42
C THR A 233 -11.59 1.89 5.77
N ARG A 234 -12.32 0.78 5.89
CA ARG A 234 -12.33 -0.06 7.09
C ARG A 234 -10.94 -0.59 7.42
N THR A 235 -10.17 -0.99 6.41
CA THR A 235 -8.81 -1.50 6.60
C THR A 235 -7.91 -0.44 7.22
N THR A 236 -7.92 0.79 6.70
CA THR A 236 -7.15 1.91 7.28
C THR A 236 -7.59 2.24 8.72
N VAL A 237 -8.90 2.22 9.00
CA VAL A 237 -9.40 2.46 10.37
C VAL A 237 -8.97 1.34 11.32
N LEU A 238 -8.98 0.08 10.89
CA LEU A 238 -8.46 -1.04 11.68
C LEU A 238 -6.95 -0.95 11.89
N ALA A 239 -6.19 -0.48 10.90
CA ALA A 239 -4.76 -0.24 11.06
C ALA A 239 -4.48 0.84 12.13
N ALA A 240 -5.27 1.92 12.14
CA ALA A 240 -5.21 2.93 13.20
C ALA A 240 -5.54 2.36 14.59
N LEU A 241 -6.61 1.57 14.69
CA LEU A 241 -6.99 0.94 15.96
C LEU A 241 -5.94 -0.05 16.45
N SER A 242 -5.32 -0.82 15.56
CA SER A 242 -4.24 -1.75 15.91
C SER A 242 -3.03 -1.00 16.46
N MET A 243 -2.64 0.12 15.85
CA MET A 243 -1.55 0.96 16.37
C MET A 243 -1.88 1.53 17.76
N LEU A 244 -3.09 2.10 17.94
CA LEU A 244 -3.53 2.66 19.23
C LEU A 244 -3.62 1.59 20.33
N GLU A 245 -4.05 0.38 19.98
CA GLU A 245 -4.14 -0.75 20.93
C GLU A 245 -2.75 -1.23 21.33
N ARG A 246 -1.80 -1.38 20.38
CA ARG A 246 -0.40 -1.70 20.67
C ARG A 246 0.28 -0.65 21.54
N ALA A 247 -0.13 0.62 21.42
CA ALA A 247 0.34 1.72 22.27
C ALA A 247 -0.30 1.73 23.67
N GLY A 248 -1.28 0.86 23.94
CA GLY A 248 -2.00 0.81 25.21
C GLY A 248 -3.00 1.96 25.42
N GLU A 249 -3.34 2.70 24.36
CA GLU A 249 -4.27 3.85 24.45
C GLU A 249 -5.73 3.43 24.39
N ILE A 250 -6.01 2.28 23.76
CA ILE A 250 -7.36 1.73 23.62
C ILE A 250 -7.34 0.22 23.87
N VAL A 251 -8.51 -0.34 24.15
CA VAL A 251 -8.70 -1.79 24.30
C VAL A 251 -9.92 -2.26 23.51
N ALA A 252 -9.84 -3.48 22.99
CA ALA A 252 -10.98 -4.18 22.40
C ALA A 252 -11.70 -5.01 23.47
N THR A 253 -13.03 -4.91 23.52
CA THR A 253 -13.88 -5.64 24.45
C THR A 253 -15.03 -6.31 23.71
N VAL A 254 -15.51 -7.44 24.23
CA VAL A 254 -16.69 -8.12 23.66
C VAL A 254 -17.80 -8.09 24.70
N VAL A 255 -18.87 -7.36 24.38
CA VAL A 255 -20.05 -7.19 25.25
C VAL A 255 -21.29 -7.50 24.42
N GLU A 256 -22.17 -8.37 24.93
CA GLU A 256 -23.40 -8.77 24.21
C GLU A 256 -23.13 -9.28 22.77
N ASN A 257 -22.05 -10.07 22.61
CA ASN A 257 -21.58 -10.57 21.31
C ASN A 257 -21.18 -9.48 20.29
N ARG A 258 -20.86 -8.27 20.76
CA ARG A 258 -20.39 -7.15 19.96
C ARG A 258 -18.96 -6.78 20.31
N LEU A 259 -18.08 -6.74 19.31
CA LEU A 259 -16.73 -6.23 19.47
C LEU A 259 -16.76 -4.70 19.48
N ARG A 260 -16.37 -4.11 20.61
CA ARG A 260 -16.32 -2.66 20.83
C ARG A 260 -14.93 -2.23 21.23
N TRP A 261 -14.58 -1.02 20.85
CA TRP A 261 -13.34 -0.34 21.22
C TRP A 261 -13.68 0.72 22.26
N ARG A 262 -12.79 0.92 23.23
CA ARG A 262 -12.87 2.00 24.21
C ARG A 262 -11.46 2.48 24.55
N ARG A 263 -11.34 3.71 25.07
CA ARG A 263 -10.08 4.17 25.66
C ARG A 263 -9.66 3.28 26.82
N ALA A 264 -8.37 3.05 26.96
CA ALA A 264 -7.80 2.35 28.10
C ALA A 264 -8.01 3.20 29.37
N ASP A 265 -8.18 2.53 30.50
CA ASP A 265 -8.26 3.21 31.79
C ASP A 265 -6.84 3.62 32.20
N HIS A 266 -6.54 4.92 32.19
CA HIS A 266 -5.27 5.40 32.72
C HIS A 266 -5.32 5.33 34.26
N THR A 267 -4.63 4.35 34.84
CA THR A 267 -4.32 4.30 36.29
C THR A 267 -3.28 5.34 36.68
#